data_AF-A0A816AG13-F1
#
_entry.id   AF-A0A816AG13-F1
#
_cell.length_a   1.000
_cell.length_b   1.000
_cell.length_c   1.000
_cell.angle_alpha   90.00
_cell.angle_beta   90.00
_cell.angle_gamma   90.00
#
_symmetry.space_group_name_H-M   'P 1'
#
loop_
_entity.id
_entity.type
_entity.pdbx_description
1 polymer ?
#
loop_
_entity_poly.entity_id
_entity_poly.type
_entity_poly.pdbx_seq_one_letter_code
_entity_poly.pdbx_strand_id
1 'polypeptide(L)'
;MNILSITLLVIWNIVISIFAEDISQNKTTTEEKFIDQWQDNVLSHVFLTNYLNHLLVHTSRADFLLRNNSAQCTLHIPTTHSFRQTVSQLNNNIRSVLLGIHADFDRTQIHLKNIPTHLKLILLLIKKGNQILIQSKLPHLLKQMENVARESLVKFQNPTDKIISIKNYLLELNSLLSTIAVDTTIALQVEDLKDQWISLSHLLNQLANQAETNSNSIILQFKWILEQFIQLDIDSHRDFVINLLKSKVIDIDRMTDLLTIICETFQDISSEYSNEKLINNGHLISLPTEQERKQFIRQYHYELQPELVKFTRLALKRHEEYLRRERDRQITYEDFLIQASQSDLDLLLSLN
;
A
#
# COMPACT_ATOMS: atom_id res chain seq x y z
N MET A 1 24.55 13.40 45.25
CA MET A 1 24.02 12.57 44.14
C MET A 1 24.75 12.99 42.88
N ASN A 2 25.60 12.12 42.34
CA ASN A 2 26.47 12.46 41.20
C ASN A 2 25.63 12.61 39.93
N ILE A 3 25.86 13.69 39.18
CA ILE A 3 25.23 14.00 37.88
C ILE A 3 25.38 12.81 36.90
N LEU A 4 26.52 12.11 36.95
CA LEU A 4 26.79 10.87 36.23
C LEU A 4 25.77 9.74 36.49
N SER A 5 25.23 9.64 37.71
CA SER A 5 24.24 8.62 38.07
C SER A 5 22.86 8.93 37.49
N ILE A 6 22.53 10.20 37.28
CA ILE A 6 21.24 10.61 36.72
C ILE A 6 21.28 10.45 35.20
N THR A 7 22.37 10.85 34.55
CA THR A 7 22.55 10.66 33.10
C THR A 7 22.57 9.19 32.71
N LEU A 8 23.23 8.31 33.48
CA LEU A 8 23.20 6.86 33.25
C LEU A 8 21.81 6.25 33.43
N LEU A 9 21.03 6.72 34.42
CA LEU A 9 19.67 6.22 34.64
C LEU A 9 18.71 6.67 33.53
N VAL A 10 18.89 7.90 33.04
CA VAL A 10 18.15 8.44 31.89
C VAL A 10 18.51 7.67 30.62
N ILE A 11 19.80 7.44 30.33
CA ILE A 11 20.25 6.63 29.19
C ILE A 11 19.74 5.18 29.30
N TRP A 12 19.75 4.59 30.50
CA TRP A 12 19.25 3.24 30.72
C TRP A 12 17.73 3.13 30.52
N ASN A 13 16.95 4.08 31.03
CA ASN A 13 15.52 4.17 30.76
C ASN A 13 15.20 4.47 29.29
N ILE A 14 16.08 5.23 28.61
CA ILE A 14 16.00 5.49 27.17
C ILE A 14 16.16 4.19 26.40
N VAL A 15 17.22 3.43 26.69
CA VAL A 15 17.49 2.13 26.05
C VAL A 15 16.35 1.15 26.32
N ILE A 16 15.84 1.07 27.56
CA ILE A 16 14.74 0.17 27.91
C ILE A 16 13.44 0.53 27.18
N SER A 17 13.06 1.80 27.06
CA SER A 17 11.83 2.17 26.33
C SER A 17 11.93 1.86 24.84
N ILE A 18 13.12 2.03 24.26
CA ILE A 18 13.38 1.74 22.83
C ILE A 18 13.33 0.23 22.56
N PHE A 19 13.86 -0.60 23.46
CA PHE A 19 13.86 -2.05 23.32
C PHE A 19 12.55 -2.73 23.77
N ALA A 20 11.78 -2.10 24.66
CA ALA A 20 10.49 -2.64 25.13
C ALA A 20 9.38 -2.54 24.07
N GLU A 21 9.49 -1.66 23.08
CA GLU A 21 8.58 -1.59 21.93
C GLU A 21 8.95 -2.56 20.79
N ASP A 22 10.17 -3.11 20.80
CA ASP A 22 10.70 -4.04 19.79
C ASP A 22 10.35 -5.52 20.09
N ILE A 23 9.23 -5.78 20.79
CA ILE A 23 8.72 -7.15 21.04
C ILE A 23 8.21 -7.73 19.71
N SER A 24 9.15 -8.17 18.88
CA SER A 24 8.99 -8.60 17.49
C SER A 24 9.56 -10.02 17.29
N GLN A 25 8.77 -11.01 17.69
CA GLN A 25 8.78 -12.28 16.96
C GLN A 25 7.58 -12.40 16.03
N ASN A 26 6.44 -11.76 16.35
CA ASN A 26 5.26 -11.73 15.46
C ASN A 26 5.32 -10.59 14.41
N LYS A 27 5.98 -9.46 14.72
CA LYS A 27 6.06 -8.29 13.83
C LYS A 27 7.04 -8.53 12.66
N THR A 28 8.20 -9.12 12.95
CA THR A 28 9.23 -9.50 11.97
C THR A 28 8.70 -10.54 10.98
N THR A 29 8.02 -11.60 11.44
CA THR A 29 7.42 -12.61 10.54
C THR A 29 6.31 -12.07 9.65
N THR A 30 5.60 -11.02 10.08
CA THR A 30 4.51 -10.41 9.30
C THR A 30 5.05 -9.46 8.23
N GLU A 31 6.09 -8.71 8.56
CA GLU A 31 6.79 -7.81 7.62
C GLU A 31 7.54 -8.61 6.55
N GLU A 32 8.29 -9.66 6.92
CA GLU A 32 8.99 -10.53 5.96
C GLU A 32 8.00 -11.19 4.98
N LYS A 33 6.91 -11.75 5.51
CA LYS A 33 5.86 -12.34 4.68
C LYS A 33 5.21 -11.32 3.74
N PHE A 34 5.05 -10.07 4.18
CA PHE A 34 4.51 -9.00 3.33
C PHE A 34 5.46 -8.63 2.19
N ILE A 35 6.76 -8.52 2.48
CA ILE A 35 7.80 -8.26 1.49
C ILE A 35 7.78 -9.35 0.41
N ASP A 36 7.65 -10.62 0.79
CA ASP A 36 7.68 -11.74 -0.16
C ASP A 36 6.40 -11.85 -1.02
N GLN A 37 5.25 -11.39 -0.54
CA GLN A 37 3.95 -11.68 -1.16
C GLN A 37 3.31 -10.54 -1.94
N TRP A 38 3.78 -9.30 -1.77
CA TRP A 38 3.10 -8.14 -2.39
C TRP A 38 3.09 -8.20 -3.92
N GLN A 39 4.10 -8.82 -4.54
CA GLN A 39 4.26 -8.93 -5.99
C GLN A 39 3.15 -9.75 -6.65
N ASP A 40 2.66 -10.78 -5.97
CA ASP A 40 1.54 -11.58 -6.47
C ASP A 40 0.23 -10.82 -6.25
N ASN A 41 0.09 -10.21 -5.08
CA ASN A 41 -1.14 -9.51 -4.73
C ASN A 41 -1.39 -8.27 -5.61
N VAL A 42 -0.35 -7.58 -6.09
CA VAL A 42 -0.50 -6.43 -6.99
C VAL A 42 -1.09 -6.83 -8.35
N LEU A 43 -0.90 -8.09 -8.78
CA LEU A 43 -1.48 -8.63 -10.01
C LEU A 43 -2.97 -8.95 -9.89
N SER A 44 -3.52 -9.04 -8.67
CA SER A 44 -4.94 -9.34 -8.42
C SER A 44 -5.87 -8.41 -9.22
N HIS A 45 -5.48 -7.15 -9.36
CA HIS A 45 -6.19 -6.13 -10.16
C HIS A 45 -6.36 -6.51 -11.63
N VAL A 46 -5.33 -7.11 -12.24
CA VAL A 46 -5.33 -7.60 -13.62
C VAL A 46 -6.32 -8.76 -13.75
N PHE A 47 -6.22 -9.74 -12.85
CA PHE A 47 -7.10 -10.90 -12.84
C PHE A 47 -8.57 -10.53 -12.60
N LEU A 48 -8.84 -9.63 -11.64
CA LEU A 48 -10.19 -9.12 -11.36
C LEU A 48 -10.88 -8.56 -12.60
N THR A 49 -10.16 -7.69 -13.32
CA THR A 49 -10.64 -7.10 -14.57
C THR A 49 -10.98 -8.19 -15.60
N ASN A 50 -10.21 -9.27 -15.64
CA ASN A 50 -10.42 -10.37 -16.60
C ASN A 50 -11.63 -11.20 -16.31
N TYR A 51 -11.74 -11.66 -15.06
CA TYR A 51 -12.88 -12.46 -14.63
C TYR A 51 -14.17 -11.67 -14.79
N LEU A 52 -14.16 -10.36 -14.50
CA LEU A 52 -15.30 -9.49 -14.79
C LEU A 52 -15.65 -9.43 -16.28
N ASN A 53 -14.67 -9.20 -17.16
CA ASN A 53 -14.93 -9.12 -18.60
C ASN A 53 -15.50 -10.43 -19.15
N HIS A 54 -14.97 -11.55 -18.68
CA HIS A 54 -15.48 -12.87 -19.00
C HIS A 54 -16.93 -13.05 -18.56
N LEU A 55 -17.26 -12.70 -17.31
CA LEU A 55 -18.63 -12.77 -16.81
C LEU A 55 -19.57 -11.88 -17.62
N LEU A 56 -19.17 -10.66 -17.99
CA LEU A 56 -19.96 -9.76 -18.84
C LEU A 56 -20.26 -10.40 -20.21
N VAL A 57 -19.26 -11.01 -20.85
CA VAL A 57 -19.44 -11.75 -22.11
C VAL A 57 -20.40 -12.92 -21.93
N HIS A 58 -20.30 -13.69 -20.84
CA HIS A 58 -21.23 -14.79 -20.57
C HIS A 58 -22.67 -14.28 -20.39
N THR A 59 -22.87 -13.17 -19.68
CA THR A 59 -24.21 -12.57 -19.47
C THR A 59 -24.86 -12.04 -20.74
N SER A 60 -24.08 -11.76 -21.80
CA SER A 60 -24.63 -11.33 -23.09
C SER A 60 -25.40 -12.44 -23.82
N ARG A 61 -25.04 -13.71 -23.58
CA ARG A 61 -25.71 -14.88 -24.20
C ARG A 61 -27.12 -15.10 -23.68
N ALA A 62 -27.28 -15.07 -22.36
CA ALA A 62 -28.56 -15.32 -21.70
C ALA A 62 -28.53 -14.70 -20.30
N ASP A 63 -29.68 -14.22 -19.86
CA ASP A 63 -29.90 -13.87 -18.47
C ASP A 63 -30.59 -15.05 -17.77
N PHE A 64 -30.25 -15.30 -16.52
CA PHE A 64 -30.90 -16.34 -15.72
C PHE A 64 -31.30 -15.81 -14.36
N LEU A 65 -32.36 -16.42 -13.82
CA LEU A 65 -32.96 -15.96 -12.60
C LEU A 65 -32.14 -16.40 -11.38
N LEU A 66 -31.68 -15.43 -10.60
CA LEU A 66 -31.16 -15.66 -9.26
C LEU A 66 -32.35 -15.89 -8.33
N ARG A 67 -32.82 -17.15 -8.24
CA ARG A 67 -33.86 -17.54 -7.28
C ARG A 67 -33.20 -17.97 -5.99
N ASN A 68 -33.64 -17.33 -4.90
CA ASN A 68 -33.24 -17.71 -3.57
C ASN A 68 -34.20 -18.79 -3.06
N ASN A 69 -33.77 -20.04 -3.08
CA ASN A 69 -34.59 -21.16 -2.59
C ASN A 69 -34.48 -21.35 -1.06
N SER A 70 -33.56 -20.63 -0.40
CA SER A 70 -33.38 -20.66 1.05
C SER A 70 -33.94 -19.40 1.70
N ALA A 71 -34.36 -19.50 2.96
CA ALA A 71 -34.85 -18.38 3.76
C ALA A 71 -33.76 -17.33 4.11
N GLN A 72 -32.57 -17.40 3.51
CA GLN A 72 -31.49 -16.45 3.70
C GLN A 72 -31.66 -15.27 2.75
N CYS A 73 -32.29 -14.18 3.19
CA CYS A 73 -32.37 -12.95 2.41
C CYS A 73 -30.98 -12.55 1.87
N THR A 74 -30.87 -12.27 0.57
CA THR A 74 -29.71 -11.58 -0.01
C THR A 74 -29.68 -10.18 0.60
N LEU A 75 -28.70 -9.90 1.46
CA LEU A 75 -28.60 -8.63 2.17
C LEU A 75 -27.87 -7.58 1.31
N HIS A 76 -26.99 -8.03 0.42
CA HIS A 76 -26.06 -7.16 -0.31
C HIS A 76 -26.30 -7.14 -1.82
N ILE A 77 -26.78 -8.23 -2.42
CA ILE A 77 -27.21 -8.23 -3.82
C ILE A 77 -28.57 -7.53 -3.92
N PRO A 78 -28.71 -6.47 -4.75
CA PRO A 78 -29.99 -5.83 -4.98
C PRO A 78 -31.01 -6.85 -5.45
N THR A 79 -32.29 -6.63 -5.18
CA THR A 79 -33.42 -7.52 -5.50
C THR A 79 -33.67 -7.70 -7.01
N THR A 80 -32.65 -7.49 -7.83
CA THR A 80 -32.61 -7.91 -9.22
C THR A 80 -32.52 -9.43 -9.24
N HIS A 81 -33.64 -10.09 -9.56
CA HIS A 81 -33.66 -11.52 -9.85
C HIS A 81 -32.84 -11.89 -11.11
N SER A 82 -32.12 -10.95 -11.72
CA SER A 82 -31.37 -11.08 -12.97
C SER A 82 -29.88 -11.20 -12.70
N PHE A 83 -29.25 -12.29 -13.13
CA PHE A 83 -27.80 -12.45 -13.05
C PHE A 83 -27.06 -11.37 -13.85
N ARG A 84 -27.56 -10.98 -15.03
CA ARG A 84 -26.97 -9.93 -15.86
C ARG A 84 -26.93 -8.58 -15.13
N GLN A 85 -28.03 -8.19 -14.49
CA GLN A 85 -28.08 -6.94 -13.74
C GLN A 85 -27.12 -6.95 -12.54
N THR A 86 -27.08 -8.08 -11.82
CA THR A 86 -26.16 -8.31 -10.71
C THR A 86 -24.69 -8.17 -11.14
N VAL A 87 -24.27 -8.84 -12.23
CA VAL A 87 -22.90 -8.73 -12.76
C VAL A 87 -22.59 -7.31 -13.24
N SER A 88 -23.53 -6.62 -13.88
CA SER A 88 -23.34 -5.23 -14.33
C SER A 88 -23.13 -4.27 -13.17
N GLN A 89 -23.92 -4.38 -12.10
CA GLN A 89 -23.74 -3.59 -10.89
C GLN A 89 -22.42 -3.88 -10.19
N LEU A 90 -22.08 -5.17 -10.05
CA LEU A 90 -20.81 -5.61 -9.50
C LEU A 90 -19.62 -5.02 -10.29
N ASN A 91 -19.68 -5.06 -11.62
CA ASN A 91 -18.66 -4.47 -12.48
C ASN A 91 -18.50 -2.96 -12.24
N ASN A 92 -19.61 -2.22 -12.16
CA ASN A 92 -19.57 -0.78 -11.90
C ASN A 92 -18.98 -0.45 -10.51
N ASN A 93 -19.34 -1.24 -9.51
CA ASN A 93 -18.83 -1.09 -8.13
C ASN A 93 -17.33 -1.38 -8.06
N ILE A 94 -16.89 -2.53 -8.60
CA ILE A 94 -15.47 -2.89 -8.65
C ILE A 94 -14.68 -1.83 -9.41
N ARG A 95 -15.13 -1.42 -10.59
CA ARG A 95 -14.47 -0.37 -11.37
C ARG A 95 -14.32 0.94 -10.60
N SER A 96 -15.38 1.40 -9.93
CA SER A 96 -15.32 2.62 -9.13
C SER A 96 -14.28 2.53 -8.00
N VAL A 97 -14.18 1.36 -7.35
CA VAL A 97 -13.20 1.14 -6.29
C VAL A 97 -11.78 1.07 -6.84
N LEU A 98 -11.55 0.35 -7.94
CA LEU A 98 -10.23 0.24 -8.57
C LEU A 98 -9.69 1.60 -9.06
N LEU A 99 -10.55 2.45 -9.63
CA LEU A 99 -10.18 3.82 -10.00
C LEU A 99 -9.84 4.69 -8.77
N GLY A 100 -10.58 4.51 -7.67
CA GLY A 100 -10.28 5.15 -6.39
C GLY A 100 -8.91 4.74 -5.85
N ILE A 101 -8.63 3.44 -5.82
CA ILE A 101 -7.33 2.88 -5.38
C ILE A 101 -6.20 3.42 -6.26
N HIS A 102 -6.38 3.44 -7.59
CA HIS A 102 -5.38 3.99 -8.52
C HIS A 102 -5.03 5.45 -8.20
N ALA A 103 -6.04 6.29 -8.01
CA ALA A 103 -5.85 7.71 -7.68
C ALA A 103 -5.26 7.93 -6.27
N ASP A 104 -5.61 7.08 -5.32
CA ASP A 104 -5.08 7.17 -3.95
C ASP A 104 -3.62 6.69 -3.90
N PHE A 105 -3.26 5.64 -4.63
CA PHE A 105 -1.85 5.24 -4.78
C PHE A 105 -1.01 6.30 -5.47
N ASP A 106 -1.57 7.02 -6.47
CA ASP A 106 -0.89 8.16 -7.12
C ASP A 106 -0.47 9.24 -6.13
N ARG A 107 -1.43 9.64 -5.29
CA ARG A 107 -1.20 10.68 -4.30
C ARG A 107 -0.22 10.18 -3.24
N THR A 108 -0.42 8.96 -2.76
CA THR A 108 0.41 8.38 -1.71
C THR A 108 1.87 8.26 -2.13
N GLN A 109 2.18 7.79 -3.34
CA GLN A 109 3.57 7.71 -3.79
C GLN A 109 4.25 9.08 -3.83
N ILE A 110 3.53 10.15 -4.19
CA ILE A 110 4.09 11.51 -4.27
C ILE A 110 4.49 11.98 -2.87
N HIS A 111 3.63 11.70 -1.88
CA HIS A 111 3.89 12.02 -0.48
C HIS A 111 5.07 11.22 0.07
N LEU A 112 5.10 9.90 -0.16
CA LEU A 112 6.13 9.00 0.37
C LEU A 112 7.53 9.31 -0.21
N LYS A 113 7.63 9.70 -1.48
CA LYS A 113 8.90 10.07 -2.14
C LYS A 113 9.67 11.19 -1.44
N ASN A 114 8.99 12.04 -0.67
CA ASN A 114 9.61 13.17 0.01
C ASN A 114 10.15 12.84 1.41
N ILE A 115 9.66 11.76 2.04
CA ILE A 115 10.08 11.37 3.40
C ILE A 115 11.60 11.14 3.52
N PRO A 116 12.28 10.42 2.60
CA PRO A 116 13.73 10.20 2.71
C PRO A 116 14.53 11.51 2.76
N THR A 117 14.09 12.51 1.98
CA THR A 117 14.67 13.86 2.01
C THR A 117 14.48 14.49 3.39
N HIS A 118 13.27 14.47 3.95
CA HIS A 118 13.03 15.01 5.29
C HIS A 118 13.84 14.31 6.39
N LEU A 119 14.01 12.99 6.31
CA LEU A 119 14.84 12.23 7.25
C LEU A 119 16.32 12.66 7.17
N LYS A 120 16.84 12.86 5.96
CA LYS A 120 18.19 13.40 5.73
C LYS A 120 18.34 14.81 6.31
N LEU A 121 17.33 15.67 6.14
CA LEU A 121 17.31 17.01 6.73
C LEU A 121 17.39 16.98 8.25
N ILE A 122 16.64 16.08 8.89
CA ILE A 122 16.62 15.96 10.35
C ILE A 122 17.97 15.48 10.87
N LEU A 123 18.56 14.44 10.26
CA LEU A 123 19.88 13.98 10.67
C LEU A 123 20.95 15.06 10.48
N LEU A 124 20.90 15.81 9.37
CA LEU A 124 21.83 16.89 9.11
C LEU A 124 21.67 18.04 10.12
N LEU A 125 20.42 18.41 10.42
CA LEU A 125 20.09 19.45 11.41
C LEU A 125 20.60 19.06 12.80
N ILE A 126 20.47 17.79 13.20
CA ILE A 126 20.98 17.31 14.50
C ILE A 126 22.50 17.23 14.48
N LYS A 127 23.09 16.82 13.36
CA LYS A 127 24.55 16.70 13.21
C LYS A 127 25.26 18.04 13.20
N LYS A 128 24.66 19.09 12.66
CA LYS A 128 25.36 20.35 12.39
C LYS A 128 24.68 21.59 12.92
N GLY A 129 23.38 21.53 13.22
CA GLY A 129 22.65 22.65 13.79
C GLY A 129 23.21 23.05 15.15
N ASN A 130 23.15 24.35 15.42
CA ASN A 130 23.27 24.85 16.78
C ASN A 130 21.92 24.67 17.50
N GLN A 131 21.92 24.81 18.82
CA GLN A 131 20.73 24.57 19.64
C GLN A 131 19.53 25.45 19.24
N ILE A 132 19.76 26.70 18.84
CA ILE A 132 18.71 27.64 18.39
C ILE A 132 18.05 27.15 17.10
N LEU A 133 18.86 26.72 16.14
CA LEU A 133 18.38 26.21 14.85
C LEU A 133 17.60 24.91 15.03
N ILE A 134 18.10 24.01 15.88
CA ILE A 134 17.41 22.76 16.23
C ILE A 134 16.06 23.07 16.87
N GLN A 135 16.01 23.91 17.90
CA GLN A 135 14.77 24.25 18.59
C GLN A 135 13.73 24.93 17.69
N SER A 136 14.17 25.74 16.72
CA SER A 136 13.27 26.49 15.84
C SER A 136 12.79 25.71 14.62
N LYS A 137 13.64 24.89 13.98
CA LYS A 137 13.33 24.24 12.69
C LYS A 137 12.88 22.79 12.82
N LEU A 138 13.39 22.07 13.80
CA LEU A 138 13.12 20.64 13.96
C LEU A 138 11.62 20.34 14.19
N PRO A 139 10.88 21.05 15.06
CA PRO A 139 9.46 20.77 15.26
C PRO A 139 8.63 20.90 13.97
N HIS A 140 9.00 21.85 13.11
CA HIS A 140 8.35 22.05 11.82
C HIS A 140 8.60 20.88 10.87
N LEU A 141 9.85 20.43 10.73
CA LEU A 141 10.21 19.28 9.88
C LEU A 141 9.50 18.00 10.32
N LEU A 142 9.42 17.76 11.63
CA LEU A 142 8.67 16.61 12.17
C LEU A 142 7.19 16.70 11.85
N LYS A 143 6.58 17.88 12.04
CA LYS A 143 5.16 18.09 11.74
C LYS A 143 4.86 17.90 10.25
N GLN A 144 5.77 18.30 9.37
CA GLN A 144 5.65 18.04 7.93
C GLN A 144 5.68 16.54 7.64
N MET A 145 6.64 15.79 8.19
CA MET A 145 6.68 14.33 8.02
C MET A 145 5.47 13.63 8.63
N GLU A 146 5.02 14.05 9.80
CA GLU A 146 3.81 13.52 10.44
C GLU A 146 2.58 13.75 9.55
N ASN A 147 2.43 14.94 8.97
CA ASN A 147 1.34 15.20 8.04
C ASN A 147 1.42 14.31 6.79
N VAL A 148 2.60 14.19 6.20
CA VAL A 148 2.84 13.33 5.03
C VAL A 148 2.53 11.86 5.34
N ALA A 149 3.00 11.34 6.48
CA ALA A 149 2.74 9.97 6.90
C ALA A 149 1.24 9.74 7.19
N ARG A 150 0.59 10.66 7.89
CA ARG A 150 -0.84 10.58 8.20
C ARG A 150 -1.72 10.70 6.95
N GLU A 151 -1.36 11.56 6.00
CA GLU A 151 -2.06 11.66 4.71
C GLU A 151 -1.97 10.35 3.94
N SER A 152 -0.79 9.71 3.89
CA SER A 152 -0.64 8.40 3.26
C SER A 152 -1.49 7.31 3.94
N LEU A 153 -1.58 7.31 5.27
CA LEU A 153 -2.39 6.36 6.04
C LEU A 153 -3.89 6.49 5.73
N VAL A 154 -4.42 7.71 5.74
CA VAL A 154 -5.84 7.98 5.47
C VAL A 154 -6.26 7.43 4.10
N LYS A 155 -5.36 7.49 3.12
CA LYS A 155 -5.62 6.96 1.77
C LYS A 155 -5.71 5.44 1.73
N PHE A 156 -4.87 4.73 2.48
CA PHE A 156 -4.96 3.27 2.55
C PHE A 156 -6.16 2.78 3.36
N GLN A 157 -6.65 3.55 4.34
CA GLN A 157 -7.81 3.18 5.16
C GLN A 157 -9.18 3.51 4.51
N ASN A 158 -9.24 4.51 3.63
CA ASN A 158 -10.47 5.02 3.03
C ASN A 158 -11.33 4.01 2.20
N PRO A 159 -10.80 2.97 1.55
CA PRO A 159 -11.64 2.10 0.74
C PRO A 159 -12.36 0.99 1.53
N THR A 160 -12.32 0.98 2.86
CA THR A 160 -12.80 -0.14 3.70
C THR A 160 -14.28 -0.50 3.51
N ASP A 161 -15.21 0.46 3.56
CA ASP A 161 -16.65 0.14 3.48
C ASP A 161 -17.05 -0.44 2.11
N LYS A 162 -16.52 0.13 1.02
CA LYS A 162 -16.80 -0.35 -0.34
C LYS A 162 -16.11 -1.69 -0.61
N ILE A 163 -14.90 -1.89 -0.09
CA ILE A 163 -14.19 -3.17 -0.20
C ILE A 163 -14.95 -4.29 0.50
N ILE A 164 -15.42 -4.03 1.72
CA ILE A 164 -16.22 -4.97 2.51
C ILE A 164 -17.56 -5.24 1.80
N SER A 165 -18.22 -4.19 1.29
CA SER A 165 -19.48 -4.34 0.55
C SER A 165 -19.33 -5.24 -0.68
N ILE A 166 -18.29 -5.03 -1.51
CA ILE A 166 -18.04 -5.87 -2.69
C ILE A 166 -17.67 -7.30 -2.29
N LYS A 167 -16.86 -7.48 -1.23
CA LYS A 167 -16.54 -8.81 -0.71
C LYS A 167 -17.80 -9.57 -0.32
N ASN A 168 -18.70 -8.92 0.42
CA ASN A 168 -19.96 -9.54 0.84
C ASN A 168 -20.87 -9.82 -0.37
N TYR A 169 -20.90 -8.91 -1.35
CA TYR A 169 -21.61 -9.11 -2.62
C TYR A 169 -21.11 -10.36 -3.34
N LEU A 170 -19.79 -10.54 -3.48
CA LEU A 170 -19.18 -11.70 -4.14
C LEU A 170 -19.45 -13.01 -3.39
N LEU A 171 -19.42 -12.98 -2.05
CA LEU A 171 -19.76 -14.13 -1.22
C LEU A 171 -21.21 -14.56 -1.39
N GLU A 172 -22.14 -13.61 -1.38
CA GLU A 172 -23.56 -13.88 -1.65
C GLU A 172 -23.76 -14.44 -3.06
N LEU A 173 -23.09 -13.85 -4.07
CA LEU A 173 -23.23 -14.28 -5.45
C LEU A 173 -22.74 -15.72 -5.63
N ASN A 174 -21.58 -16.03 -5.06
CA ASN A 174 -21.01 -17.38 -5.11
C ASN A 174 -21.93 -18.42 -4.43
N SER A 175 -22.51 -18.06 -3.28
CA SER A 175 -23.47 -18.89 -2.56
C SER A 175 -24.72 -19.18 -3.41
N LEU A 176 -25.31 -18.15 -4.02
CA LEU A 176 -26.48 -18.31 -4.89
C LEU A 176 -26.17 -19.20 -6.09
N LEU A 177 -25.03 -19.01 -6.76
CA LEU A 177 -24.64 -19.82 -7.91
C LEU A 177 -24.42 -21.28 -7.55
N SER A 178 -23.96 -21.58 -6.34
CA SER A 178 -23.82 -22.97 -5.85
C SER A 178 -25.16 -23.72 -5.73
N THR A 179 -26.27 -22.98 -5.60
CA THR A 179 -27.63 -23.56 -5.44
C THR A 179 -28.38 -23.71 -6.75
N ILE A 180 -27.88 -23.12 -7.83
CA ILE A 180 -28.54 -23.10 -9.15
C ILE A 180 -27.71 -23.98 -10.10
N ALA A 181 -28.38 -24.75 -10.97
CA ALA A 181 -27.72 -25.49 -12.04
C ALA A 181 -27.22 -24.53 -13.14
N VAL A 182 -26.15 -23.78 -12.85
CA VAL A 182 -25.49 -22.85 -13.77
C VAL A 182 -24.32 -23.56 -14.47
N ASP A 183 -23.94 -23.05 -15.65
CA ASP A 183 -22.70 -23.43 -16.32
C ASP A 183 -21.51 -23.39 -15.34
N THR A 184 -20.79 -24.51 -15.23
CA THR A 184 -19.63 -24.67 -14.33
C THR A 184 -18.57 -23.59 -14.56
N THR A 185 -18.47 -23.08 -15.79
CA THR A 185 -17.53 -22.02 -16.16
C THR A 185 -17.86 -20.70 -15.45
N ILE A 186 -19.15 -20.36 -15.32
CA ILE A 186 -19.59 -19.12 -14.67
C ILE A 186 -19.37 -19.22 -13.16
N ALA A 187 -19.67 -20.38 -12.57
CA ALA A 187 -19.45 -20.61 -11.14
C ALA A 187 -17.95 -20.47 -10.77
N LEU A 188 -17.07 -21.12 -11.55
CA LEU A 188 -15.62 -21.02 -11.35
C LEU A 188 -15.11 -19.58 -11.50
N GLN A 189 -15.58 -18.84 -12.52
CA GLN A 189 -15.17 -17.44 -12.71
C GLN A 189 -15.59 -16.52 -11.55
N VAL A 190 -16.77 -16.73 -10.95
CA VAL A 190 -17.20 -15.96 -9.77
C VAL A 190 -16.37 -16.32 -8.55
N GLU A 191 -16.03 -17.60 -8.38
CA GLU A 191 -15.13 -18.05 -7.33
C GLU A 191 -13.73 -17.43 -7.46
N ASP A 192 -13.14 -17.48 -8.66
CA ASP A 192 -11.86 -16.85 -8.95
C ASP A 192 -11.91 -15.34 -8.72
N LEU A 193 -12.98 -14.67 -9.16
CA LEU A 193 -13.17 -13.23 -8.94
C LEU A 193 -13.21 -12.88 -7.44
N LYS A 194 -13.90 -13.70 -6.64
CA LYS A 194 -13.96 -13.58 -5.17
C LYS A 194 -12.57 -13.74 -4.57
N ASP A 195 -11.80 -14.73 -4.98
CA ASP A 195 -10.46 -14.98 -4.44
C ASP A 195 -9.49 -13.84 -4.78
N GLN A 196 -9.51 -13.34 -6.02
CA GLN A 196 -8.69 -12.19 -6.40
C GLN A 196 -9.10 -10.91 -5.65
N TRP A 197 -10.40 -10.73 -5.36
CA TRP A 197 -10.86 -9.60 -4.57
C TRP A 197 -10.34 -9.67 -3.13
N ILE A 198 -10.33 -10.87 -2.54
CA ILE A 198 -9.79 -11.12 -1.21
C ILE A 198 -8.28 -10.82 -1.19
N SER A 199 -7.52 -11.26 -2.20
CA SER A 199 -6.09 -10.98 -2.32
C SER A 199 -5.78 -9.49 -2.43
N LEU A 200 -6.52 -8.75 -3.26
CA LEU A 200 -6.38 -7.29 -3.35
C LEU A 200 -6.74 -6.60 -2.03
N SER A 201 -7.82 -7.03 -1.38
CA SER A 201 -8.25 -6.50 -0.07
C SER A 201 -7.18 -6.75 0.99
N HIS A 202 -6.53 -7.91 0.95
CA HIS A 202 -5.44 -8.26 1.86
C HIS A 202 -4.24 -7.33 1.67
N LEU A 203 -3.81 -7.09 0.42
CA LEU A 203 -2.75 -6.14 0.10
C LEU A 203 -3.04 -4.74 0.65
N LEU A 204 -4.25 -4.22 0.43
CA LEU A 204 -4.63 -2.89 0.88
C LEU A 204 -4.61 -2.78 2.40
N ASN A 205 -5.11 -3.81 3.11
CA ASN A 205 -5.04 -3.85 4.57
C ASN A 205 -3.60 -3.95 5.07
N GLN A 206 -2.75 -4.75 4.43
CA GLN A 206 -1.33 -4.81 4.78
C GLN A 206 -0.66 -3.45 4.58
N LEU A 207 -0.89 -2.77 3.45
CA LEU A 207 -0.39 -1.42 3.20
C LEU A 207 -0.86 -0.43 4.25
N ALA A 208 -2.14 -0.46 4.64
CA ALA A 208 -2.68 0.39 5.69
C ALA A 208 -1.99 0.16 7.03
N ASN A 209 -1.84 -1.11 7.44
CA ASN A 209 -1.17 -1.47 8.70
C ASN A 209 0.31 -1.06 8.70
N GLN A 210 1.00 -1.21 7.57
CA GLN A 210 2.39 -0.80 7.44
C GLN A 210 2.55 0.72 7.44
N ALA A 211 1.67 1.45 6.75
CA ALA A 211 1.64 2.91 6.80
C ALA A 211 1.34 3.43 8.22
N GLU A 212 0.44 2.78 8.96
CA GLU A 212 0.12 3.11 10.35
C GLU A 212 1.32 2.88 11.26
N THR A 213 1.96 1.71 11.14
CA THR A 213 3.17 1.36 11.89
C THR A 213 4.29 2.36 11.61
N ASN A 214 4.49 2.71 10.34
CA ASN A 214 5.49 3.69 9.92
C ASN A 214 5.19 5.09 10.49
N SER A 215 3.93 5.54 10.38
CA SER A 215 3.48 6.82 10.94
C SER A 215 3.66 6.87 12.45
N ASN A 216 3.30 5.81 13.16
CA ASN A 216 3.48 5.72 14.62
C ASN A 216 4.96 5.71 14.99
N SER A 217 5.82 5.03 14.23
CA SER A 217 7.28 5.07 14.43
C SER A 217 7.82 6.50 14.25
N ILE A 218 7.42 7.20 13.17
CA ILE A 218 7.79 8.61 12.95
C ILE A 218 7.31 9.47 14.13
N ILE A 219 6.03 9.37 14.51
CA ILE A 219 5.43 10.25 15.52
C ILE A 219 5.98 9.97 16.91
N LEU A 220 5.97 8.72 17.36
CA LEU A 220 6.34 8.39 18.75
C LEU A 220 7.84 8.45 18.95
N GLN A 221 8.62 7.85 18.04
CA GLN A 221 10.05 7.65 18.28
C GLN A 221 10.85 8.92 17.99
N PHE A 222 10.54 9.69 16.94
CA PHE A 222 11.24 10.96 16.73
C PHE A 222 10.82 12.01 17.75
N LYS A 223 9.52 12.17 18.01
CA LYS A 223 9.06 13.17 18.97
C LYS A 223 9.65 12.94 20.35
N TRP A 224 9.61 11.69 20.84
CA TRP A 224 10.13 11.38 22.16
C TRP A 224 11.66 11.52 22.25
N ILE A 225 12.43 10.99 21.27
CA ILE A 225 13.89 11.16 21.25
C ILE A 225 14.23 12.65 21.28
N LEU A 226 13.48 13.48 20.55
CA LEU A 226 13.76 14.91 20.40
C LEU A 226 13.30 15.75 21.59
N GLU A 227 12.18 15.41 22.23
CA GLU A 227 11.74 16.04 23.48
C GLU A 227 12.75 15.83 24.62
N GLN A 228 13.32 14.63 24.71
CA GLN A 228 14.40 14.35 25.67
C GLN A 228 15.72 15.01 25.25
N PHE A 229 16.01 15.07 23.94
CA PHE A 229 17.26 15.66 23.44
C PHE A 229 17.33 17.18 23.52
N ILE A 230 16.23 17.88 23.32
CA ILE A 230 16.17 19.34 23.44
C ILE A 230 16.42 19.78 24.90
N GLN A 231 16.13 18.91 25.87
CA GLN A 231 16.37 19.15 27.30
C GLN A 231 17.81 18.83 27.74
N LEU A 232 18.57 18.08 26.94
CA LEU A 232 19.96 17.73 27.20
C LEU A 232 20.91 18.72 26.52
N ASP A 233 22.16 18.78 26.99
CA ASP A 233 23.22 19.47 26.27
C ASP A 233 23.52 18.73 24.95
N ILE A 234 23.04 19.32 23.86
CA ILE A 234 23.06 18.77 22.50
C ILE A 234 24.49 18.50 22.04
N ASP A 235 25.43 19.37 22.42
CA ASP A 235 26.82 19.27 21.96
C ASP A 235 27.54 18.08 22.61
N SER A 236 27.26 17.83 23.90
CA SER A 236 27.87 16.72 24.64
C SER A 236 27.39 15.32 24.22
N HIS A 237 26.23 15.21 23.56
CA HIS A 237 25.60 13.92 23.25
C HIS A 237 25.31 13.70 21.75
N ARG A 238 25.81 14.60 20.89
CA ARG A 238 25.50 14.67 19.46
C ARG A 238 25.70 13.34 18.71
N ASP A 239 26.85 12.70 18.90
CA ASP A 239 27.16 11.45 18.20
C ASP A 239 26.27 10.29 18.66
N PHE A 240 25.90 10.27 19.93
CA PHE A 240 24.97 9.28 20.47
C PHE A 240 23.57 9.42 19.85
N VAL A 241 23.05 10.65 19.72
CA VAL A 241 21.74 10.89 19.06
C VAL A 241 21.76 10.43 17.62
N ILE A 242 22.81 10.80 16.90
CA ILE A 242 22.91 10.52 15.47
C ILE A 242 22.93 9.01 15.27
N ASN A 243 23.71 8.28 16.06
CA ASN A 243 23.75 6.83 15.96
C ASN A 243 22.40 6.19 16.28
N LEU A 244 21.69 6.71 17.29
CA LEU A 244 20.36 6.22 17.64
C LEU A 244 19.32 6.51 16.55
N LEU A 245 19.27 7.75 16.08
CA LEU A 245 18.33 8.18 15.05
C LEU A 245 18.64 7.58 13.69
N LYS A 246 19.92 7.36 13.35
CA LYS A 246 20.32 6.75 12.08
C LYS A 246 19.63 5.41 11.87
N SER A 247 19.60 4.54 12.88
CA SER A 247 18.90 3.25 12.76
C SER A 247 17.42 3.44 12.49
N LYS A 248 16.76 4.34 13.22
CA LYS A 248 15.31 4.58 13.06
C LYS A 248 14.95 5.26 11.73
N VAL A 249 15.79 6.18 11.27
CA VAL A 249 15.70 6.76 9.92
C VAL A 249 15.77 5.68 8.86
N ILE A 250 16.72 4.74 8.99
CA ILE A 250 16.88 3.64 8.01
C ILE A 250 15.62 2.76 8.00
N ASP A 251 15.04 2.46 9.16
CA ASP A 251 13.81 1.66 9.26
C ASP A 251 12.61 2.35 8.57
N ILE A 252 12.44 3.66 8.84
CA ILE A 252 11.37 4.47 8.23
C ILE A 252 11.58 4.62 6.72
N ASP A 253 12.81 4.88 6.28
CA ASP A 253 13.16 4.98 4.85
C ASP A 253 12.90 3.65 4.14
N ARG A 254 13.30 2.53 4.75
CA ARG A 254 13.04 1.19 4.22
C ARG A 254 11.55 0.94 4.02
N MET A 255 10.73 1.20 5.04
CA MET A 255 9.29 0.98 4.94
C MET A 255 8.64 1.92 3.91
N THR A 256 9.05 3.18 3.90
CA THR A 256 8.56 4.18 2.95
C THR A 256 8.88 3.79 1.51
N ASP A 257 10.10 3.33 1.26
CA ASP A 257 10.53 2.87 -0.07
C ASP A 257 9.72 1.65 -0.52
N LEU A 258 9.50 0.67 0.37
CA LEU A 258 8.64 -0.48 0.07
C LEU A 258 7.22 -0.03 -0.33
N LEU A 259 6.58 0.82 0.48
CA LEU A 259 5.24 1.35 0.18
C LEU A 259 5.22 2.12 -1.15
N THR A 260 6.26 2.91 -1.42
CA THR A 260 6.40 3.68 -2.66
C THR A 260 6.48 2.75 -3.88
N ILE A 261 7.32 1.71 -3.81
CA ILE A 261 7.49 0.74 -4.89
C ILE A 261 6.20 -0.01 -5.17
N ILE A 262 5.46 -0.42 -4.13
CA ILE A 262 4.18 -1.10 -4.30
C ILE A 262 3.17 -0.17 -4.99
N CYS A 263 3.05 1.08 -4.52
CA CYS A 263 2.16 2.07 -5.11
C CYS A 263 2.51 2.33 -6.59
N GLU A 264 3.78 2.60 -6.88
CA GLU A 264 4.28 2.77 -8.25
C GLU A 264 3.96 1.56 -9.12
N THR A 265 4.11 0.34 -8.59
CA THR A 265 3.92 -0.90 -9.37
C THR A 265 2.47 -1.11 -9.71
N PHE A 266 1.59 -0.94 -8.72
CA PHE A 266 0.16 -0.99 -8.99
C PHE A 266 -0.26 0.08 -9.99
N GLN A 267 0.28 1.29 -9.89
CA GLN A 267 -0.06 2.36 -10.80
C GLN A 267 0.33 2.08 -12.24
N ASP A 268 1.57 1.66 -12.48
CA ASP A 268 2.03 1.32 -13.84
C ASP A 268 1.15 0.22 -14.46
N ILE A 269 0.89 -0.84 -13.67
CA ILE A 269 0.03 -1.95 -14.09
C ILE A 269 -1.39 -1.43 -14.37
N SER A 270 -1.96 -0.65 -13.46
CA SER A 270 -3.33 -0.16 -13.56
C SER A 270 -3.51 0.87 -14.68
N SER A 271 -2.55 1.75 -14.91
CA SER A 271 -2.57 2.71 -16.02
C SER A 271 -2.54 2.00 -17.36
N GLU A 272 -1.69 0.98 -17.51
CA GLU A 272 -1.58 0.21 -18.74
C GLU A 272 -2.78 -0.72 -18.96
N TYR A 273 -3.33 -1.31 -17.88
CA TYR A 273 -4.35 -2.35 -17.97
C TYR A 273 -5.79 -1.84 -17.86
N SER A 274 -6.05 -0.85 -17.01
CA SER A 274 -7.39 -0.52 -16.55
C SER A 274 -7.97 0.75 -17.12
N ASN A 275 -7.15 1.75 -17.45
CA ASN A 275 -7.69 3.01 -17.94
C ASN A 275 -8.25 2.93 -19.37
N GLU A 276 -7.83 1.97 -20.20
CA GLU A 276 -8.45 1.77 -21.52
C GLU A 276 -9.39 0.56 -21.56
N LYS A 277 -8.99 -0.58 -20.95
CA LYS A 277 -9.81 -1.80 -21.00
C LYS A 277 -11.04 -1.72 -20.10
N LEU A 278 -10.96 -1.26 -18.85
CA LEU A 278 -12.17 -1.16 -17.99
C LEU A 278 -13.15 -0.10 -18.47
N ILE A 279 -12.67 0.93 -19.18
CA ILE A 279 -13.51 2.05 -19.61
C ILE A 279 -14.56 1.63 -20.63
N ASN A 280 -14.23 0.68 -21.50
CA ASN A 280 -15.07 0.32 -22.64
C ASN A 280 -15.94 -0.93 -22.47
N ASN A 281 -15.86 -1.69 -21.37
CA ASN A 281 -16.49 -3.04 -21.30
C ASN A 281 -18.02 -3.09 -21.23
N GLY A 282 -18.72 -1.94 -21.21
CA GLY A 282 -20.18 -1.90 -21.23
C GLY A 282 -20.80 -2.57 -22.47
N HIS A 283 -20.09 -2.56 -23.61
CA HIS A 283 -20.54 -3.20 -24.84
C HIS A 283 -20.48 -4.75 -24.78
N LEU A 284 -19.73 -5.33 -23.83
CA LEU A 284 -19.58 -6.79 -23.73
C LEU A 284 -20.91 -7.47 -23.38
N ILE A 285 -21.80 -6.78 -22.65
CA ILE A 285 -23.15 -7.27 -22.31
C ILE A 285 -24.05 -7.32 -23.56
N SER A 286 -23.74 -6.52 -24.58
CA SER A 286 -24.54 -6.39 -25.80
C SER A 286 -24.01 -7.16 -27.00
N LEU A 287 -23.01 -8.05 -26.83
CA LEU A 287 -22.45 -8.82 -27.94
C LEU A 287 -23.53 -9.69 -28.63
N PRO A 288 -23.92 -9.40 -29.89
CA PRO A 288 -25.06 -10.02 -30.53
C PRO A 288 -24.85 -11.50 -30.86
N THR A 289 -23.67 -11.89 -31.35
CA THR A 289 -23.45 -13.23 -31.92
C THR A 289 -22.55 -14.12 -31.05
N GLU A 290 -22.73 -15.43 -31.16
CA GLU A 290 -21.86 -16.40 -30.48
C GLU A 290 -20.43 -16.38 -31.02
N GLN A 291 -20.28 -16.09 -32.31
CA GLN A 291 -18.97 -15.95 -32.95
C GLN A 291 -18.19 -14.78 -32.36
N GLU A 292 -18.83 -13.61 -32.21
CA GLU A 292 -18.19 -12.43 -31.59
C GLU A 292 -17.79 -12.70 -30.13
N ARG A 293 -18.66 -13.35 -29.34
CA ARG A 293 -18.32 -13.75 -27.96
C ARG A 293 -17.10 -14.67 -27.91
N LYS A 294 -17.07 -15.71 -28.76
CA LYS A 294 -15.95 -16.66 -28.84
C LYS A 294 -14.67 -16.00 -29.33
N GLN A 295 -14.78 -15.09 -30.30
CA GLN A 295 -13.63 -14.34 -30.82
C GLN A 295 -13.05 -13.42 -29.74
N PHE A 296 -13.90 -12.69 -29.01
CA PHE A 296 -13.47 -11.85 -27.90
C PHE A 296 -12.72 -12.67 -26.84
N ILE A 297 -13.32 -13.78 -26.37
CA ILE A 297 -12.69 -14.65 -25.37
C ILE A 297 -11.32 -15.15 -25.86
N ARG A 298 -11.22 -15.59 -27.12
CA ARG A 298 -9.95 -16.08 -27.70
C ARG A 298 -8.89 -14.99 -27.81
N GLN A 299 -9.26 -13.83 -28.34
CA GLN A 299 -8.36 -12.70 -28.49
C GLN A 299 -7.85 -12.25 -27.12
N TYR A 300 -8.76 -12.11 -26.16
CA TYR A 300 -8.44 -11.69 -24.81
C TYR A 300 -7.53 -12.69 -24.09
N HIS A 301 -7.76 -14.00 -24.23
CA HIS A 301 -6.86 -15.04 -23.72
C HIS A 301 -5.46 -14.99 -24.33
N TYR A 302 -5.36 -14.69 -25.63
CA TYR A 302 -4.09 -14.58 -26.32
C TYR A 302 -3.27 -13.35 -25.86
N GLU A 303 -3.93 -12.21 -25.65
CA GLU A 303 -3.28 -10.97 -25.20
C GLU A 303 -2.94 -11.01 -23.70
N LEU A 304 -3.75 -11.69 -22.90
CA LEU A 304 -3.61 -11.71 -21.45
C LEU A 304 -2.31 -12.39 -20.98
N GLN A 305 -1.91 -13.51 -21.60
CA GLN A 305 -0.71 -14.22 -21.16
C GLN A 305 0.57 -13.38 -21.30
N PRO A 306 0.87 -12.77 -22.46
CA PRO A 306 1.99 -11.84 -22.61
C PRO A 306 1.93 -10.65 -21.63
N GLU A 307 0.75 -10.08 -21.39
CA GLU A 307 0.57 -8.95 -20.48
C GLU A 307 0.83 -9.35 -19.03
N LEU A 308 0.30 -10.49 -18.56
CA LEU A 308 0.60 -11.02 -17.24
C LEU A 308 2.10 -11.28 -17.07
N VAL A 309 2.75 -11.93 -18.03
CA VAL A 309 4.20 -12.15 -17.98
C VAL A 309 4.96 -10.82 -17.89
N LYS A 310 4.53 -9.80 -18.63
CA LYS A 310 5.11 -8.46 -18.57
C LYS A 310 4.94 -7.85 -17.18
N PHE A 311 3.74 -7.86 -16.60
CA PHE A 311 3.48 -7.27 -15.29
C PHE A 311 4.14 -8.04 -14.14
N THR A 312 4.19 -9.37 -14.20
CA THR A 312 4.94 -10.19 -13.24
C THR A 312 6.43 -9.84 -13.28
N ARG A 313 7.03 -9.70 -14.47
CA ARG A 313 8.43 -9.27 -14.62
C ARG A 313 8.67 -7.86 -14.06
N LEU A 314 7.72 -6.95 -14.26
CA LEU A 314 7.81 -5.60 -13.70
C LEU A 314 7.81 -5.63 -12.16
N ALA A 315 6.88 -6.36 -11.55
CA ALA A 315 6.80 -6.50 -10.09
C ALA A 315 8.07 -7.15 -9.51
N LEU A 316 8.56 -8.24 -10.11
CA LEU A 316 9.81 -8.90 -9.72
C LEU A 316 11.00 -7.95 -9.80
N LYS A 317 11.17 -7.27 -10.94
CA LYS A 317 12.28 -6.32 -11.14
C LYS A 317 12.28 -5.23 -10.06
N ARG A 318 11.11 -4.68 -9.75
CA ARG A 318 10.98 -3.62 -8.73
C ARG A 318 11.26 -4.12 -7.32
N HIS A 319 10.87 -5.35 -7.02
CA HIS A 319 11.23 -5.99 -5.77
C HIS A 319 12.75 -6.25 -5.66
N GLU A 320 13.41 -6.69 -6.73
CA GLU A 320 14.87 -6.83 -6.75
C GLU A 320 15.57 -5.48 -6.55
N GLU A 321 15.05 -4.41 -7.17
CA GLU A 321 15.54 -3.05 -6.97
C GLU A 321 15.39 -2.59 -5.52
N TYR A 322 14.25 -2.89 -4.87
CA TYR A 322 14.04 -2.67 -3.44
C TYR A 322 15.11 -3.36 -2.59
N LEU A 323 15.30 -4.67 -2.78
CA LEU A 323 16.26 -5.46 -2.00
C LEU A 323 17.71 -5.02 -2.22
N ARG A 324 18.03 -4.49 -3.40
CA ARG A 324 19.33 -3.86 -3.65
C ARG A 324 19.46 -2.56 -2.86
N ARG A 325 18.48 -1.66 -2.93
CA ARG A 325 18.47 -0.40 -2.16
C ARG A 325 18.54 -0.65 -0.66
N GLU A 326 17.89 -1.69 -0.16
CA GLU A 326 17.93 -2.06 1.25
C GLU A 326 19.35 -2.39 1.73
N ARG A 327 20.15 -3.09 0.92
CA ARG A 327 21.55 -3.40 1.25
C ARG A 327 22.45 -2.16 1.28
N ASP A 328 22.18 -1.20 0.41
CA ASP A 328 23.01 0.01 0.26
C ASP A 328 22.54 1.18 1.14
N ARG A 329 21.37 1.07 1.79
CA ARG A 329 20.74 2.14 2.59
C ARG A 329 21.64 2.65 3.71
N GLN A 330 22.24 1.74 4.47
CA GLN A 330 23.12 2.14 5.58
C GLN A 330 24.32 2.96 5.09
N ILE A 331 24.98 2.49 4.04
CA ILE A 331 26.12 3.17 3.42
C ILE A 331 25.69 4.54 2.90
N THR A 332 24.54 4.63 2.25
CA THR A 332 23.98 5.87 1.71
C THR A 332 23.81 6.96 2.78
N TYR A 333 23.28 6.59 3.96
CA TYR A 333 23.12 7.53 5.06
C TYR A 333 24.45 7.89 5.72
N GLU A 334 25.39 6.94 5.84
CA GLU A 334 26.72 7.20 6.37
C GLU A 334 27.51 8.16 5.48
N ASP A 335 27.56 7.90 4.18
CA ASP A 335 28.19 8.75 3.17
C ASP A 335 27.56 10.15 3.14
N PHE A 336 26.23 10.23 3.17
CA PHE A 336 25.52 11.51 3.22
C PHE A 336 25.96 12.34 4.44
N LEU A 337 26.02 11.73 5.62
CA LEU A 337 26.41 12.44 6.83
C LEU A 337 27.88 12.84 6.83
N ILE A 338 28.77 12.05 6.21
CA ILE A 338 30.19 12.37 6.09
C ILE A 338 30.42 13.53 5.11
N GLN A 339 29.73 13.51 3.96
CA GLN A 339 29.95 14.43 2.85
C GLN A 339 29.22 15.76 3.00
N ALA A 340 28.08 15.79 3.71
CA ALA A 340 27.32 17.01 3.88
C ALA A 340 28.18 18.09 4.54
N SER A 341 28.19 19.30 3.99
CA SER A 341 28.86 20.52 4.47
C SER A 341 27.90 21.40 5.29
N GLN A 342 28.38 22.52 5.87
CA GLN A 342 27.50 23.48 6.55
C GLN A 342 26.63 24.24 5.53
N SER A 343 27.20 24.54 4.36
CA SER A 343 26.49 25.13 3.22
C SER A 343 25.31 24.27 2.75
N ASP A 344 25.43 22.94 2.83
CA ASP A 344 24.35 22.04 2.45
C ASP A 344 23.17 22.15 3.43
N LEU A 345 23.42 22.35 4.72
CA LEU A 345 22.37 22.59 5.71
C LEU A 345 21.60 23.89 5.40
N ASP A 346 22.31 24.97 5.07
CA ASP A 346 21.69 26.27 4.78
C ASP A 346 20.87 26.24 3.47
N LEU A 347 21.39 25.60 2.42
CA LEU A 347 20.67 25.38 1.16
C LEU A 347 19.41 24.54 1.39
N LEU A 348 19.55 23.42 2.10
CA LEU A 348 18.46 22.48 2.34
C LEU A 348 17.36 23.05 3.26
N LEU A 349 17.70 23.90 4.22
CA LEU A 349 16.73 24.61 5.07
C LEU A 349 16.04 25.77 4.35
N SER A 350 16.56 26.21 3.19
CA SER A 350 15.94 27.24 2.34
C SER A 350 14.96 26.68 1.29
N LEU A 351 14.96 25.35 1.09
CA LEU A 351 14.12 24.65 0.12
C LEU A 351 12.74 24.21 0.68
N ASN A 352 12.48 24.49 1.97
CA ASN A 352 11.18 24.32 2.64
C ASN A 352 10.67 25.68 3.10
#